data_AF-A0AAJ1EBC3-F1
#
_entry.id   AF-A0AAJ1EBC3-F1
#
_cell.length_a   1.000
_cell.length_b   1.000
_cell.length_c   1.000
_cell.angle_alpha   90.00
_cell.angle_beta   90.00
_cell.angle_gamma   90.00
#
_symmetry.space_group_name_H-M   'P 1'
#
loop_
_entity.id
_entity.type
_entity.pdbx_description
1 polymer ?
#
loop_
_entity_poly.entity_id
_entity_poly.type
_entity_poly.pdbx_seq_one_letter_code
_entity_poly.pdbx_strand_id
1 'polypeptide(L)'
;MNRRRYRMLNPDIESWALARAHHIVLNEGLSLAKAAQDLDRKRSRSLVYELRKVITAAIVEAHAASFDPDGGTAVKAELLP
;
A
#
# COMPACT_ATOMS: atom_id res chain seq x y z
N MET A 1 8.16 -13.65 -30.29
CA MET A 1 9.10 -12.88 -29.43
C MET A 1 8.40 -12.58 -28.10
N ASN A 2 8.68 -13.39 -27.08
CA ASN A 2 7.98 -13.36 -25.79
C ASN A 2 8.56 -12.27 -24.88
N ARG A 3 7.93 -11.09 -24.81
CA ARG A 3 8.19 -10.09 -23.75
C ARG A 3 7.54 -10.52 -22.42
N ARG A 4 7.87 -11.73 -21.96
CA ARG A 4 7.41 -12.23 -20.67
C ARG A 4 8.29 -11.65 -19.56
N ARG A 5 7.63 -10.83 -18.73
CA ARG A 5 7.75 -10.87 -17.25
C ARG A 5 9.07 -10.46 -16.61
N TYR A 6 9.66 -9.36 -17.06
CA TYR A 6 10.42 -8.50 -16.15
C TYR A 6 9.88 -7.08 -16.31
N ARG A 7 8.67 -6.85 -15.79
CA ARG A 7 8.34 -5.54 -15.25
C ARG A 7 9.31 -5.44 -14.09
N MET A 8 10.49 -4.84 -14.29
CA MET A 8 11.26 -4.34 -13.16
C MET A 8 10.25 -3.47 -12.42
N LEU A 9 9.76 -4.00 -11.30
CA LEU A 9 9.01 -3.22 -10.34
C LEU A 9 9.94 -2.04 -10.06
N ASN A 10 9.51 -0.85 -10.42
CA ASN A 10 10.27 0.35 -10.13
C ASN A 10 10.72 0.24 -8.66
N PRO A 11 12.01 0.28 -8.29
CA PRO A 11 12.44 0.11 -6.90
C PRO A 11 11.65 1.02 -5.92
N ASP A 12 11.10 2.13 -6.42
CA ASP A 12 10.18 3.00 -5.69
C ASP A 12 8.84 2.31 -5.33
N ILE A 13 8.28 1.47 -6.21
CA ILE A 13 7.04 0.72 -5.95
C ILE A 13 7.25 -0.39 -4.91
N GLU A 14 8.40 -1.07 -4.92
CA GLU A 14 8.71 -2.10 -3.93
C GLU A 14 8.89 -1.48 -2.54
N SER A 15 9.64 -0.38 -2.46
CA SER A 15 9.84 0.38 -1.23
C SER A 15 8.51 0.93 -0.69
N TRP A 16 7.69 1.52 -1.56
CA TRP A 16 6.34 1.96 -1.20
C TRP A 16 5.46 0.81 -0.72
N ALA A 17 5.43 -0.31 -1.43
CA ALA A 17 4.59 -1.46 -1.09
C ALA A 17 4.98 -2.04 0.28
N LEU A 18 6.28 -2.13 0.56
CA LEU A 18 6.80 -2.57 1.85
C LEU A 18 6.36 -1.62 2.98
N ALA A 19 6.55 -0.31 2.80
CA ALA A 19 6.15 0.69 3.78
C ALA A 19 4.62 0.68 4.00
N ARG A 20 3.84 0.55 2.92
CA ARG A 20 2.37 0.48 2.95
C ARG A 20 1.89 -0.75 3.69
N ALA A 21 2.46 -1.93 3.41
CA ALA A 21 2.13 -3.17 4.11
C ALA A 21 2.47 -3.09 5.60
N HIS A 22 3.64 -2.54 5.94
CA HIS A 22 4.05 -2.38 7.34
C HIS A 22 3.06 -1.51 8.13
N HIS A 23 2.61 -0.41 7.54
CA HIS A 23 1.60 0.46 8.15
C HIS A 23 0.27 -0.27 8.39
N ILE A 24 -0.21 -1.06 7.42
CA ILE A 24 -1.46 -1.83 7.56
C ILE A 24 -1.34 -2.82 8.73
N VAL A 25 -0.24 -3.55 8.81
CA VAL A 25 -0.02 -4.55 9.87
C VAL A 25 0.06 -3.89 11.24
N LEU A 26 0.88 -2.84 11.39
CA LEU A 26 1.11 -2.21 12.69
C LEU A 26 -0.10 -1.45 13.23
N ASN A 27 -0.96 -0.91 12.36
CA ASN A 27 -2.10 -0.12 12.80
C ASN A 27 -3.38 -0.96 12.82
N GLU A 28 -3.78 -1.51 11.68
CA GLU A 28 -5.05 -2.22 11.55
C GLU A 28 -4.95 -3.65 12.10
N GLY A 29 -3.87 -4.35 11.74
CA GLY A 29 -3.62 -5.72 12.20
C GLY A 29 -3.45 -5.80 13.72
N LEU A 30 -2.65 -4.91 14.29
CA LEU A 30 -2.44 -4.85 15.74
C LEU A 30 -3.73 -4.47 16.49
N SER A 31 -4.51 -3.51 15.99
CA SER A 31 -5.79 -3.13 16.60
C SER A 31 -6.77 -4.30 16.61
N LEU A 32 -6.85 -5.05 15.51
CA LEU A 32 -7.66 -6.25 15.42
C LEU A 32 -7.19 -7.33 16.39
N ALA A 33 -5.88 -7.57 16.47
CA ALA A 33 -5.29 -8.54 17.39
C ALA A 33 -5.62 -8.21 18.85
N LYS A 34 -5.52 -6.93 19.25
CA LYS A 34 -5.92 -6.48 20.59
C LYS A 34 -7.40 -6.72 20.87
N ALA A 35 -8.30 -6.32 19.96
CA ALA A 35 -9.73 -6.56 20.14
C ALA A 35 -10.08 -8.05 20.23
N ALA A 36 -9.36 -8.91 19.51
CA ALA A 36 -9.52 -10.34 19.57
C ALA A 36 -9.03 -10.92 20.91
N GLN A 37 -7.89 -10.44 21.41
CA GLN A 37 -7.36 -10.79 22.74
C GLN A 37 -8.32 -10.39 23.86
N ASP A 38 -8.95 -9.23 23.74
CA ASP A 38 -9.96 -8.73 24.68
C ASP A 38 -11.32 -9.47 24.58
N LEU A 39 -11.45 -10.44 23.66
CA LEU A 39 -12.70 -11.14 23.33
C LEU A 39 -13.85 -10.21 22.92
N ASP A 40 -13.54 -8.99 22.46
CA ASP A 40 -14.53 -8.02 21.99
C ASP A 40 -14.96 -8.36 20.56
N ARG A 41 -15.99 -9.21 20.45
CA ARG A 41 -16.51 -9.67 19.16
C ARG A 41 -17.11 -8.54 18.32
N LYS A 42 -17.73 -7.52 18.93
CA LYS A 42 -18.34 -6.41 18.19
C LYS A 42 -17.25 -5.56 17.53
N ARG A 43 -16.24 -5.18 18.32
CA ARG A 43 -15.10 -4.41 17.83
C ARG A 43 -14.25 -5.18 16.84
N SER A 44 -13.98 -6.46 17.09
CA SER A 44 -13.26 -7.34 16.17
C SER A 44 -13.92 -7.39 14.79
N ARG A 45 -15.27 -7.51 14.74
CA ARG A 45 -16.00 -7.47 13.47
C ARG A 45 -15.81 -6.14 12.74
N SER A 46 -15.93 -5.02 13.45
CA SER A 46 -15.72 -3.68 12.85
C SER A 46 -14.31 -3.54 12.27
N LEU A 47 -13.30 -3.95 13.03
CA LEU A 47 -11.89 -3.84 12.62
C LEU A 47 -11.55 -4.75 11.43
N VAL A 48 -12.19 -5.92 11.29
CA VAL A 48 -12.05 -6.74 10.07
C VAL A 48 -12.56 -6.00 8.82
N TYR A 49 -13.68 -5.28 8.92
CA TYR A 49 -14.19 -4.50 7.79
C TYR A 49 -13.26 -3.35 7.40
N GLU A 50 -12.72 -2.62 8.39
CA GLU A 50 -11.76 -1.55 8.13
C GLU A 50 -10.44 -2.09 7.55
N LEU A 51 -9.89 -3.17 8.13
CA LEU A 51 -8.70 -3.82 7.58
C LEU A 51 -8.90 -4.22 6.11
N ARG A 52 -10.04 -4.81 5.78
CA ARG A 52 -10.37 -5.18 4.39
C ARG A 52 -10.42 -3.95 3.49
N LYS A 53 -11.05 -2.86 3.94
CA LYS A 53 -11.15 -1.61 3.20
C LYS A 53 -9.77 -1.02 2.89
N VAL A 54 -8.86 -0.98 3.89
CA VAL A 54 -7.51 -0.45 3.70
C VAL A 54 -6.68 -1.35 2.78
N ILE A 55 -6.80 -2.67 2.88
CA ILE A 55 -6.13 -3.60 1.96
C ILE A 55 -6.62 -3.38 0.52
N THR A 56 -7.93 -3.26 0.31
CA THR A 56 -8.49 -2.97 -1.02
C THR A 56 -7.97 -1.64 -1.57
N ALA A 57 -7.92 -0.60 -0.75
CA ALA A 57 -7.35 0.69 -1.15
C ALA A 57 -5.88 0.55 -1.58
N ALA A 58 -5.05 -0.14 -0.79
CA ALA A 58 -3.64 -0.37 -1.11
C ALA A 58 -3.45 -1.15 -2.43
N ILE A 59 -4.32 -2.11 -2.73
CA ILE A 59 -4.29 -2.83 -4.01
C ILE A 59 -4.62 -1.90 -5.18
N VAL A 60 -5.62 -1.04 -5.04
CA VAL A 60 -6.00 -0.06 -6.08
C VAL A 60 -4.90 0.98 -6.28
N GLU A 61 -4.31 1.48 -5.19
CA GLU A 61 -3.15 2.39 -5.22
C GLU A 61 -1.96 1.75 -5.96
N ALA A 62 -1.63 0.49 -5.64
CA ALA A 62 -0.55 -0.25 -6.29
C ALA A 62 -0.81 -0.46 -7.78
N HIS A 63 -2.07 -0.77 -8.14
CA HIS A 63 -2.49 -0.92 -9.52
C HIS A 63 -2.31 0.41 -10.27
N ALA A 64 -2.84 1.52 -9.75
CA ALA A 64 -2.70 2.84 -10.35
C ALA A 64 -1.23 3.24 -10.55
N ALA A 65 -0.40 3.10 -9.51
CA ALA A 65 1.03 3.41 -9.58
C ALA A 65 1.80 2.51 -10.55
N SER A 66 1.31 1.29 -10.82
CA SER A 66 1.90 0.43 -11.84
C SER A 66 1.67 0.95 -13.27
N PHE A 67 0.60 1.70 -13.52
CA PHE A 67 0.27 2.24 -14.85
C PHE A 67 0.93 3.57 -15.16
N ASP A 68 1.59 4.22 -14.22
CA ASP A 68 2.34 5.44 -14.48
C ASP A 68 3.63 5.08 -15.25
N PRO A 69 3.69 5.32 -16.59
CA PRO A 69 4.82 4.91 -17.41
C PRO A 69 5.97 5.92 -17.32
N ASP A 70 5.74 7.05 -16.68
CA ASP A 70 6.63 8.21 -16.65
C ASP A 70 6.84 8.58 -15.18
N GLY A 71 7.81 7.93 -14.53
CA GLY A 71 8.20 8.28 -13.16
C GLY A 71 8.53 9.77 -13.10
N GLY A 72 7.65 10.54 -12.47
CA GLY A 72 7.73 11.98 -12.20
C GLY A 72 9.00 12.70 -12.66
N THR A 73 8.97 13.26 -13.88
CA THR A 73 9.79 14.42 -14.21
C THR A 73 9.15 15.67 -13.62
N ALA A 74 9.10 15.75 -12.29
CA ALA A 74 8.59 16.90 -11.56
C ALA A 74 9.56 17.30 -10.44
N VAL A 75 10.84 17.44 -10.77
CA VAL A 75 11.80 18.20 -9.96
C VAL A 75 12.92 18.75 -10.85
N LYS A 76 12.69 19.95 -11.40
CA LYS A 76 13.56 21.14 -11.26
C LYS A 76 13.16 22.21 -12.27
N ALA A 77 12.04 22.88 -11.98
CA ALA A 77 11.85 24.28 -12.34
C ALA A 77 12.40 25.14 -11.18
N GLU A 78 13.68 25.00 -10.89
CA GLU A 78 14.42 25.95 -10.04
C GLU A 78 15.38 26.72 -10.95
N LEU A 79 14.95 27.95 -11.26
CA LEU A 79 15.77 29.13 -11.51
C LEU A 79 17.23 28.87 -11.92
N LEU A 80 17.54 29.06 -13.20
CA LEU A 80 18.83 29.62 -13.60
C LEU A 80 18.73 31.16 -13.56
N PRO A 81 19.84 31.86 -13.25
CA PRO A 81 19.84 33.26 -12.83
C PRO A 81 19.40 34.24 -13.92
#